data_AF-A0A7L1U968-F1
#
_entry.id   AF-A0A7L1U968-F1
#
_cell.length_a   1.000
_cell.length_b   1.000
_cell.length_c   1.000
_cell.angle_alpha   90.00
_cell.angle_beta   90.00
_cell.angle_gamma   90.00
#
_symmetry.space_group_name_H-M   'P 1'
#
loop_
_entity.id
_entity.type
_entity.pdbx_description
1 polymer ?
#
loop_
_entity_poly.entity_id
_entity_poly.type
_entity_poly.pdbx_seq_one_letter_code
_entity_poly.pdbx_strand_id
1 'polypeptide(L)'
;RQRYKEEFGAELRRYRELRAQLDALQERLAQLAQQLEQLPEDSARYQLCPECPQMSPKHPQIPSQSPEYQDKKRESKTLRNKLFHIKRMVSDYDKL
;
A
#
# COMPACT_ATOMS: atom_id res chain seq x y z
N ARG A 1 -11.38 22.95 -34.26
CA ARG A 1 -10.81 21.59 -34.45
C ARG A 1 -9.42 21.43 -33.83
N GLN A 2 -8.47 22.33 -34.09
CA GLN A 2 -7.10 22.24 -33.53
C GLN A 2 -7.06 22.26 -31.99
N ARG A 3 -7.76 23.21 -31.35
CA ARG A 3 -7.86 23.32 -29.87
C ARG A 3 -8.36 22.05 -29.18
N TYR A 4 -9.41 21.43 -29.72
CA TYR A 4 -9.95 20.17 -29.20
C TYR A 4 -8.92 19.03 -29.24
N LYS A 5 -8.08 19.01 -30.28
CA LYS A 5 -7.03 18.00 -30.43
C LYS A 5 -5.88 18.23 -29.44
N GLU A 6 -5.58 19.49 -29.12
CA GLU A 6 -4.58 19.88 -28.12
C GLU A 6 -5.06 19.59 -26.69
N GLU A 7 -6.31 19.94 -26.36
CA GLU A 7 -6.94 19.60 -25.08
C GLU A 7 -6.99 18.08 -24.88
N PHE A 8 -7.50 17.35 -25.88
CA PHE A 8 -7.52 15.89 -25.83
C PHE A 8 -6.11 15.29 -25.65
N GLY A 9 -5.10 15.84 -26.32
CA GLY A 9 -3.72 15.42 -26.17
C GLY A 9 -3.12 15.75 -24.80
N ALA A 10 -3.53 16.85 -24.17
CA ALA A 10 -3.11 17.22 -22.82
C ALA A 10 -3.76 16.30 -21.78
N GLU A 11 -5.07 16.06 -21.90
CA GLU A 11 -5.83 15.21 -20.98
C GLU A 11 -5.39 13.73 -21.08
N LEU A 12 -5.18 13.22 -22.29
CA LEU A 12 -4.65 11.86 -22.50
C LEU A 12 -3.25 11.68 -21.90
N ARG A 13 -2.39 12.70 -21.95
CA ARG A 13 -1.07 12.66 -21.30
C ARG A 13 -1.23 12.54 -19.79
N ARG A 14 -2.10 13.37 -19.19
CA ARG A 14 -2.39 13.35 -17.76
C ARG A 14 -2.93 11.99 -17.29
N TYR A 15 -3.83 11.39 -18.07
CA TYR A 15 -4.34 10.05 -17.81
C TYR A 15 -3.21 8.99 -17.79
N ARG A 16 -2.33 9.02 -18.80
CA ARG A 16 -1.19 8.08 -18.88
C ARG A 16 -0.24 8.24 -17.71
N GLU A 17 0.05 9.47 -17.29
CA GLU A 17 0.90 9.73 -16.12
C GLU A 17 0.27 9.20 -14.82
N LEU A 18 -1.03 9.37 -14.63
CA LEU A 18 -1.75 8.82 -13.49
C LEU A 18 -1.71 7.28 -13.49
N ARG A 19 -1.86 6.66 -14.67
CA ARG A 19 -1.79 5.21 -14.79
C ARG A 19 -0.39 4.68 -14.44
N ALA A 20 0.66 5.31 -14.97
CA ALA A 20 2.03 4.96 -14.64
C ALA A 20 2.31 5.12 -13.13
N GLN A 21 1.75 6.15 -12.48
CA GLN A 21 1.86 6.32 -11.02
C GLN A 21 1.14 5.20 -10.25
N LEU A 22 -0.02 4.73 -10.71
CA LEU A 22 -0.72 3.61 -10.09
C LEU A 22 0.11 2.32 -10.19
N ASP A 23 0.63 2.03 -11.37
CA ASP A 23 1.41 0.81 -11.62
C ASP A 23 2.69 0.80 -10.75
N ALA A 24 3.44 1.90 -10.72
CA ALA A 24 4.64 2.04 -9.88
C ALA A 24 4.33 1.90 -8.37
N LEU A 25 3.18 2.42 -7.92
CA LEU A 25 2.74 2.26 -6.53
C LEU A 25 2.33 0.81 -6.21
N GLN A 26 1.69 0.11 -7.16
CA GLN A 26 1.37 -1.31 -7.00
C GLN A 26 2.63 -2.16 -6.92
N GLU A 27 3.65 -1.89 -7.74
CA GLU A 27 4.94 -2.59 -7.69
C GLU A 27 5.63 -2.41 -6.33
N ARG A 28 5.71 -1.17 -5.82
CA ARG A 28 6.27 -0.91 -4.49
C ARG A 28 5.52 -1.63 -3.38
N LEU A 29 4.19 -1.67 -3.46
CA LEU A 29 3.36 -2.36 -2.48
C LEU A 29 3.59 -3.88 -2.53
N ALA A 30 3.71 -4.47 -3.72
CA ALA A 30 4.03 -5.88 -3.89
C ALA A 30 5.43 -6.21 -3.35
N GLN A 31 6.44 -5.38 -3.62
CA GLN A 31 7.78 -5.55 -3.08
C GLN A 31 7.80 -5.48 -1.55
N LEU A 32 7.11 -4.52 -0.95
CA LEU A 32 6.99 -4.42 0.50
C LEU A 32 6.26 -5.63 1.08
N ALA A 33 5.19 -6.11 0.44
CA ALA A 33 4.47 -7.30 0.88
C ALA A 33 5.38 -8.55 0.85
N GLN A 34 6.13 -8.76 -0.23
CA GLN A 34 7.08 -9.86 -0.34
C GLN A 34 8.18 -9.77 0.73
N GLN A 35 8.68 -8.56 1.01
CA GLN A 35 9.65 -8.36 2.10
C GLN A 35 9.05 -8.76 3.45
N LEU A 36 7.78 -8.44 3.71
CA LEU A 36 7.09 -8.86 4.94
C LEU A 36 6.94 -10.38 5.04
N GLU A 37 6.68 -11.08 3.92
CA GLU A 37 6.58 -12.55 3.86
C GLU A 37 7.95 -13.25 4.02
N GLN A 38 9.03 -12.60 3.60
CA GLN A 38 10.39 -13.12 3.74
C GLN A 38 11.03 -12.84 5.11
N LEU A 39 10.43 -12.00 5.95
CA LEU A 39 10.84 -11.88 7.34
C LEU A 39 10.51 -13.20 8.06
N PRO A 40 11.50 -13.90 8.65
CA PRO A 40 11.32 -15.26 9.13
C PRO A 40 10.25 -15.35 10.22
N GLU A 41 9.37 -16.34 10.07
CA GLU A 41 8.38 -16.80 11.04
C GLU A 41 9.04 -17.43 12.31
N ASP A 42 10.36 -17.33 12.48
CA ASP A 42 11.13 -17.88 13.62
C ASP A 42 11.06 -17.01 14.90
N SER A 43 10.10 -16.08 14.96
CA SER A 43 9.78 -15.38 16.23
C SER A 43 8.83 -16.18 17.12
N ALA A 44 8.81 -17.50 16.96
CA ALA A 44 8.14 -18.48 17.82
C ALA A 44 8.78 -18.60 19.23
N ARG A 45 9.37 -17.53 19.78
CA ARG A 45 9.64 -17.41 21.22
C ARG A 45 8.68 -16.45 21.94
N TYR A 46 7.58 -16.08 21.28
CA TYR A 46 6.57 -15.17 21.84
C TYR A 46 5.38 -15.85 22.51
N GLN A 47 5.47 -17.15 22.85
CA GLN A 47 4.38 -17.91 23.48
C GLN A 47 4.65 -18.40 24.91
N LEU A 48 5.84 -18.19 25.49
CA LEU A 48 6.23 -18.86 26.76
C LEU A 48 6.65 -17.93 27.90
N CYS A 49 6.51 -16.60 27.79
CA CYS A 49 6.83 -15.70 28.91
C CYS A 49 5.60 -15.50 29.82
N PRO A 50 5.63 -15.95 31.10
CA PRO A 50 4.49 -15.87 32.01
C PRO A 50 4.12 -14.45 32.48
N GLU A 51 4.90 -13.43 32.13
CA GLU A 51 4.66 -12.02 32.53
C GLU A 51 3.89 -11.18 31.50
N CYS A 52 3.39 -11.76 30.39
CA CYS A 52 2.57 -11.03 29.42
C CYS A 52 1.08 -11.39 29.55
N PRO A 53 0.21 -10.49 30.04
CA PRO A 53 -1.22 -10.72 30.12
C PRO A 53 -1.81 -10.82 28.71
N GLN A 54 -2.49 -11.93 28.44
CA GLN A 54 -3.23 -12.18 27.21
C GLN A 54 -4.21 -11.02 26.92
N MET A 55 -3.86 -10.17 25.96
CA MET A 55 -4.79 -9.23 25.34
C MET A 55 -4.99 -9.59 23.89
N SER A 56 -5.86 -10.57 23.62
CA SER A 56 -7.19 -10.30 23.04
C SER A 56 -7.96 -11.60 22.83
N PRO A 57 -9.28 -11.68 23.04
CA PRO A 57 -10.04 -12.84 22.57
C PRO A 57 -10.13 -12.94 21.03
N LYS A 58 -9.60 -11.97 20.25
CA LYS A 58 -9.54 -12.06 18.76
C LYS A 58 -8.29 -11.53 18.04
N HIS A 59 -7.22 -11.13 18.72
CA HIS A 59 -5.90 -10.82 18.12
C HIS A 59 -4.90 -10.44 19.21
N PRO A 60 -4.14 -11.38 19.80
CA PRO A 60 -3.19 -11.02 20.83
C PRO A 60 -2.20 -9.99 20.28
N GLN A 61 -2.12 -8.82 20.91
CA GLN A 61 -1.13 -7.81 20.57
C GLN A 61 0.25 -8.42 20.75
N ILE A 62 1.01 -8.56 19.66
CA ILE A 62 2.41 -9.00 19.66
C ILE A 62 3.29 -7.75 19.55
N PRO A 63 3.81 -7.22 20.67
CA PRO A 63 4.73 -6.08 20.66
C PRO A 63 6.18 -6.45 20.25
N SER A 64 6.37 -7.34 19.28
CA SER A 64 7.71 -7.74 18.80
C SER A 64 7.78 -8.01 17.30
N GLN A 65 7.18 -7.14 16.51
CA GLN A 65 7.57 -7.04 15.13
C GLN A 65 8.66 -5.98 15.10
N SER A 66 9.82 -6.30 14.49
CA SER A 66 10.93 -5.36 14.37
C SER A 66 10.41 -3.97 13.99
N PRO A 67 11.04 -2.87 14.47
CA PRO A 67 10.63 -1.52 14.07
C PRO A 67 10.50 -1.41 12.54
N GLU A 68 11.38 -2.10 11.82
CA GLU A 68 11.33 -2.24 10.36
C GLU A 68 10.03 -2.86 9.82
N TYR A 69 9.50 -3.93 10.44
CA TYR A 69 8.21 -4.51 10.04
C TYR A 69 7.06 -3.52 10.27
N GLN A 70 7.03 -2.85 11.42
CA GLN A 70 5.96 -1.88 11.73
C GLN A 70 6.00 -0.67 10.79
N ASP A 71 7.20 -0.19 10.45
CA ASP A 71 7.41 0.89 9.50
C ASP A 71 6.95 0.48 8.10
N LYS A 72 7.35 -0.69 7.60
CA LYS A 72 6.90 -1.23 6.29
C LYS A 72 5.39 -1.45 6.24
N LYS A 73 4.76 -1.91 7.35
CA LYS A 73 3.31 -2.05 7.46
C LYS A 73 2.59 -0.70 7.39
N ARG A 74 3.12 0.32 8.07
CA ARG A 74 2.59 1.70 8.02
C ARG A 74 2.75 2.31 6.63
N GLU A 75 3.88 2.06 5.98
CA GLU A 75 4.17 2.48 4.61
C GLU A 75 3.19 1.84 3.62
N SER A 76 3.00 0.52 3.68
CA SER A 76 2.04 -0.21 2.84
C SER A 76 0.61 0.33 3.01
N LYS A 77 0.16 0.60 4.25
CA LYS A 77 -1.15 1.21 4.52
C LYS A 77 -1.27 2.61 3.88
N THR A 78 -0.22 3.41 3.96
CA THR A 78 -0.18 4.77 3.39
C THR A 78 -0.25 4.74 1.86
N LEU A 79 0.54 3.87 1.24
CA LEU A 79 0.54 3.65 -0.21
C LEU A 79 -0.84 3.16 -0.70
N ARG A 80 -1.49 2.26 0.03
CA ARG A 80 -2.84 1.78 -0.29
C ARG A 80 -3.88 2.89 -0.28
N ASN A 81 -3.84 3.79 0.71
CA ASN A 81 -4.73 4.94 0.75
C ASN A 81 -4.49 5.88 -0.43
N LYS A 82 -3.23 6.11 -0.79
CA LYS A 82 -2.86 6.91 -1.97
C LYS A 82 -3.35 6.27 -3.28
N LEU A 83 -3.20 4.96 -3.44
CA LEU A 83 -3.73 4.19 -4.57
C LEU A 83 -5.25 4.32 -4.69
N PHE A 84 -5.98 4.24 -3.57
CA PHE A 84 -7.44 4.44 -3.57
C PHE A 84 -7.84 5.83 -4.05
N HIS A 85 -7.13 6.87 -3.58
CA HIS A 85 -7.40 8.24 -3.99
C HIS A 85 -7.12 8.44 -5.49
N ILE A 86 -5.98 7.95 -5.99
CA ILE A 86 -5.63 8.05 -7.41
C ILE A 86 -6.61 7.23 -8.26
N LYS A 87 -6.97 6.01 -7.85
CA LYS A 87 -7.97 5.20 -8.56
C LYS A 87 -9.31 5.90 -8.67
N ARG A 88 -9.75 6.61 -7.61
CA ARG A 88 -10.95 7.45 -7.67
C ARG A 88 -10.80 8.55 -8.72
N MET A 89 -9.69 9.30 -8.68
CA MET A 89 -9.42 10.38 -9.65
C MET A 89 -9.39 9.88 -11.10
N VAL A 90 -8.80 8.70 -11.35
CA VAL A 90 -8.77 8.07 -12.68
C VAL A 90 -10.16 7.61 -13.11
N SER A 91 -10.92 6.97 -12.21
CA SER A 91 -12.30 6.55 -12.50
C SER A 91 -13.25 7.72 -12.76
N ASP A 92 -13.03 8.88 -12.13
CA ASP A 92 -13.82 10.08 -12.41
C ASP A 92 -13.49 10.66 -13.79
N TYR A 93 -12.23 10.53 -14.24
CA TYR A 93 -11.80 10.92 -15.59
C TYR A 93 -12.32 9.97 -16.67
N ASP A 94 -12.28 8.65 -16.46
CA ASP A 94 -12.79 7.65 -17.43
C ASP A 94 -14.32 7.73 -17.67
N LYS A 95 -15.05 8.49 -16.83
CA LYS A 95 -16.50 8.71 -16.94
C LYS A 95 -16.89 9.98 -17.70
N LEU A 96 -15.92 10.84 -18.04
CA LEU A 96 -16.09 12.06 -18.84
C LEU A 96 -15.90 11.76 -20.33
#